data_AF-A0A4U8WCJ5-F1
#
_entry.id   AF-A0A4U8WCJ5-F1
#
_cell.length_a   1.000
_cell.length_b   1.000
_cell.length_c   1.000
_cell.angle_alpha   90.00
_cell.angle_beta   90.00
_cell.angle_gamma   90.00
#
_symmetry.space_group_name_H-M   'P 1'
#
loop_
_entity.id
_entity.type
_entity.pdbx_description
1 polymer ?
#
loop_
_entity_poly.entity_id
_entity_poly.type
_entity_poly.pdbx_seq_one_letter_code
_entity_poly.pdbx_strand_id
1 'polypeptide(L)' 'MILLISVDNDTMIDEICDWLSYLKKEFIRLNENQKITKVFFDFKNYVFKISINNIEYNLDDIKSVCNLPILSNTQK' A
#
# COMPACT_ATOMS: atom_id res chain seq x y z
N MET A 1 7.37 6.96 -3.30
CA MET A 1 6.05 6.32 -3.27
C MET A 1 5.58 6.06 -1.85
N ILE A 2 4.28 6.09 -1.59
CA ILE A 2 3.68 5.75 -0.28
C ILE A 2 2.92 4.43 -0.44
N LEU A 3 3.08 3.50 0.50
CA LEU A 3 2.27 2.29 0.56
C LEU A 3 1.17 2.45 1.61
N LEU A 4 -0.08 2.30 1.19
CA LEU A 4 -1.26 2.31 2.05
C LEU A 4 -1.76 0.88 2.21
N ILE A 5 -1.92 0.42 3.44
CA ILE A 5 -2.49 -0.88 3.78
C ILE A 5 -3.83 -0.64 4.47
N SER A 6 -4.90 -1.20 3.92
CA SER A 6 -6.27 -0.91 4.35
C SER A 6 -7.19 -2.10 4.10
N VAL A 7 -8.36 -2.11 4.74
CA VAL A 7 -9.48 -2.97 4.31
C VAL A 7 -10.27 -2.32 3.18
N ASP A 8 -11.11 -3.10 2.52
CA ASP A 8 -12.08 -2.56 1.57
C ASP A 8 -13.07 -1.62 2.28
N ASN A 9 -13.54 -0.60 1.56
CA ASN A 9 -14.48 0.43 2.06
C ASN A 9 -14.00 1.19 3.31
N ASP A 10 -12.69 1.26 3.56
CA ASP A 10 -12.12 2.15 4.56
C ASP A 10 -12.20 3.61 4.09
N THR A 11 -13.27 4.30 4.51
CA THR A 11 -13.55 5.70 4.15
C THR A 11 -12.42 6.66 4.52
N MET A 12 -11.66 6.38 5.60
CA MET A 12 -10.56 7.24 6.01
C MET A 12 -9.37 7.10 5.05
N ILE A 13 -9.06 5.86 4.65
CA ILE A 13 -8.03 5.60 3.64
C ILE A 13 -8.45 6.17 2.30
N ASP A 14 -9.73 6.14 1.94
CA ASP A 14 -10.25 6.74 0.71
C ASP A 14 -9.99 8.25 0.68
N GLU A 15 -10.30 8.98 1.77
CA GLU A 15 -9.98 10.40 1.90
C GLU A 15 -8.47 10.68 1.81
N ILE A 16 -7.64 9.82 2.38
CA ILE A 16 -6.18 9.92 2.26
C ILE A 16 -5.74 9.71 0.80
N CYS A 17 -6.30 8.73 0.09
CA CYS A 17 -6.01 8.48 -1.32
C CYS A 17 -6.38 9.69 -2.18
N ASP A 18 -7.54 10.30 -1.94
CA ASP A 18 -8.01 11.49 -2.65
C ASP A 18 -7.09 12.69 -2.39
N TRP A 19 -6.70 12.89 -1.13
CA TRP A 19 -5.78 13.95 -0.74
C TRP A 19 -4.38 13.78 -1.36
N LEU A 20 -3.84 12.56 -1.36
CA LEU A 20 -2.55 12.25 -2.01
C LEU A 20 -2.62 12.44 -3.53
N SER A 21 -3.75 12.07 -4.14
CA SER A 21 -4.02 12.28 -5.58
C SER A 21 -4.07 13.77 -5.92
N TYR A 22 -4.76 14.57 -5.11
CA TYR A 22 -4.81 16.03 -5.25
C TYR A 22 -3.40 16.66 -5.18
N LEU A 23 -2.56 16.17 -4.28
CA LEU A 23 -1.15 16.59 -4.16
C LEU A 23 -0.22 15.99 -5.23
N LYS A 24 -0.76 15.19 -6.17
CA LYS A 24 0.00 14.45 -7.20
C LYS A 24 1.15 13.62 -6.61
N LYS A 25 0.91 12.99 -5.45
CA LYS A 25 1.86 12.09 -4.82
C LYS A 25 1.64 10.67 -5.36
N GLU A 26 2.73 9.96 -5.62
CA GLU A 26 2.66 8.56 -6.00
C GLU A 26 2.41 7.68 -4.77
N PHE A 27 1.39 6.84 -4.85
CA PHE A 27 1.06 5.87 -3.82
C PHE A 27 0.51 4.57 -4.42
N ILE A 28 0.59 3.50 -3.63
CA ILE A 28 -0.05 2.21 -3.89
C ILE A 28 -0.97 1.94 -2.71
N ARG A 29 -2.20 1.53 -2.98
CA ARG A 29 -3.08 0.91 -1.99
C ARG A 29 -2.94 -0.62 -2.10
N LEU A 30 -2.91 -1.28 -0.95
CA LEU A 30 -3.12 -2.70 -0.78
C LEU A 30 -4.38 -2.90 0.06
N ASN A 31 -5.37 -3.55 -0.53
CA ASN A 31 -6.62 -3.93 0.13
C ASN A 31 -6.93 -5.42 -0.11
N GLU A 32 -8.10 -5.89 0.35
CA GLU A 32 -8.48 -7.31 0.30
C GLU A 32 -8.60 -7.84 -1.15
N ASN A 33 -8.83 -6.95 -2.10
CA ASN A 33 -8.91 -7.25 -3.53
C ASN A 33 -7.55 -7.24 -4.23
N GLN A 34 -6.52 -6.65 -3.63
CA GLN A 34 -5.18 -6.53 -4.21
C GLN A 34 -4.24 -7.53 -3.55
N LYS A 35 -3.85 -8.56 -4.30
CA LYS A 35 -2.96 -9.62 -3.81
C LYS A 35 -1.55 -9.42 -4.33
N ILE A 36 -0.57 -9.58 -3.45
CA ILE A 36 0.82 -9.76 -3.85
C ILE A 36 0.91 -11.12 -4.55
N THR A 37 1.16 -11.12 -5.86
CA THR A 37 1.22 -12.33 -6.68
C THR A 37 2.63 -12.89 -6.79
N LYS A 38 3.65 -12.07 -6.59
CA LYS A 38 5.07 -12.47 -6.68
C LYS A 38 5.93 -11.63 -5.75
N VAL A 39 6.96 -12.25 -5.19
CA VAL A 39 7.98 -11.61 -4.36
C VAL A 39 9.34 -12.00 -4.91
N PHE A 40 10.25 -11.04 -5.05
CA PHE A 40 11.62 -11.27 -5.48
C PHE A 40 12.59 -10.50 -4.57
N PHE A 41 13.43 -11.23 -3.84
CA PHE A 41 14.45 -10.67 -2.95
C PHE A 41 15.83 -11.17 -3.36
N ASP A 42 16.69 -10.22 -3.73
CA ASP A 42 18.11 -10.45 -3.97
C ASP A 42 18.91 -9.66 -2.93
N PHE A 43 19.32 -10.35 -1.87
CA PHE A 43 20.10 -9.77 -0.78
C PHE A 43 21.53 -9.44 -1.18
N LYS A 44 22.07 -10.07 -2.24
CA LYS A 44 23.44 -9.80 -2.69
C LYS A 44 23.51 -8.46 -3.41
N ASN A 45 22.51 -8.18 -4.24
CA ASN A 45 22.42 -6.94 -5.02
C ASN A 45 21.52 -5.88 -4.36
N TYR A 46 20.96 -6.16 -3.18
CA TYR A 46 19.99 -5.29 -2.47
C TYR A 46 18.80 -4.88 -3.34
N VAL A 47 18.22 -5.85 -4.07
CA VAL A 47 17.03 -5.62 -4.91
C VAL A 47 15.84 -6.33 -4.30
N PHE A 48 14.83 -5.57 -3.92
CA PHE A 48 13.61 -6.10 -3.30
C PHE A 48 12.39 -5.65 -4.09
N LYS A 49 11.64 -6.60 -4.65
CA LYS A 49 10.50 -6.31 -5.53
C LYS A 49 9.28 -7.13 -5.14
N ILE A 50 8.12 -6.53 -5.34
CA ILE A 50 6.83 -7.21 -5.22
C ILE A 50 6.00 -6.97 -6.49
N SER A 51 5.15 -7.94 -6.84
CA SER A 51 4.16 -7.76 -7.89
C SER A 51 2.77 -7.75 -7.29
N ILE A 52 1.98 -6.73 -7.61
CA ILE A 52 0.57 -6.60 -7.21
C ILE A 52 -0.23 -6.46 -8.50
N ASN A 53 -1.19 -7.34 -8.73
CA ASN A 53 -2.01 -7.35 -9.96
C ASN A 53 -1.16 -7.27 -11.25
N ASN A 54 -0.06 -8.03 -11.31
CA ASN A 54 0.92 -8.07 -12.40
C ASN A 54 1.71 -6.77 -12.65
N ILE A 55 1.59 -5.76 -11.78
CA ILE A 55 2.45 -4.57 -11.78
C ILE A 55 3.60 -4.82 -10.80
N GLU A 56 4.84 -4.64 -11.26
CA GLU A 56 6.04 -4.80 -10.44
C GLU A 56 6.42 -3.47 -9.78
N TYR A 57 6.73 -3.53 -8.49
CA TYR A 57 7.18 -2.40 -7.68
C TYR A 57 8.50 -2.75 -7.00
N ASN A 58 9.45 -1.82 -7.05
CA ASN A 58 10.66 -1.88 -6.23
C ASN A 58 10.34 -1.33 -4.85
N LEU A 59 10.62 -2.11 -3.80
CA LEU A 59 10.37 -1.70 -2.42
C LEU A 59 11.24 -0.51 -2.01
N ASP A 60 12.39 -0.29 -2.65
CA ASP A 60 13.23 0.88 -2.40
C ASP A 60 12.57 2.21 -2.80
N ASP A 61 11.58 2.17 -3.71
CA ASP A 61 10.82 3.36 -4.12
C ASP A 61 9.76 3.77 -3.08
N ILE A 62 9.43 2.87 -2.16
CA ILE A 62 8.48 3.09 -1.07
C ILE A 62 9.21 3.81 0.06
N LYS A 63 8.85 5.07 0.30
CA LYS A 63 9.48 5.94 1.31
C LYS A 63 8.70 6.00 2.62
N SER A 64 7.45 5.55 2.61
CA SER A 64 6.58 5.54 3.78
C SER A 64 5.52 4.45 3.64
N VAL A 65 5.13 3.88 4.78
CA VAL A 65 4.06 2.89 4.89
C VAL A 65 3.04 3.42 5.88
N CYS A 66 1.78 3.51 5.46
CA CYS A 66 0.64 3.85 6.29
C CYS A 66 -0.20 2.60 6.49
N ASN A 67 -0.27 2.14 7.73
CA ASN A 67 -1.12 1.04 8.15
C ASN A 67 -2.06 1.60 9.21
N LEU A 68 -3.32 1.86 8.84
CA LEU A 68 -4.33 2.30 9.79
C LEU A 68 -4.98 1.06 10.38
N PRO A 69 -4.77 0.76 11.68
CA PRO A 69 -5.57 -0.27 12.32
C PRO A 69 -7.03 0.19 12.25
N ILE A 70 -7.92 -0.71 11.85
CA ILE A 70 -9.36 -0.51 12.03
C ILE A 70 -9.51 -0.17 13.50
N LEU A 71 -9.89 1.07 13.81
CA LEU A 71 -10.47 1.38 15.10
C LEU A 71 -11.76 0.58 15.10
N SER A 72 -11.70 -0.64 15.64
CA SER A 72 -12.90 -1.33 16.03
C SER A 72 -13.56 -0.39 17.02
N ASN A 73 -14.55 0.34 16.53
CA ASN A 73 -15.55 0.91 17.38
C ASN A 73 -16.13 -0.28 18.12
N THR A 74 -15.62 -0.52 19.33
CA THR A 74 -16.30 -1.25 20.39
C THR A 74 -17.59 -0.51 20.69
N GLN A 75 -18.56 -0.62 19.78
CA GLN A 75 -19.93 -0.28 20.07
C GLN A 75 -20.61 -1.51 20.66
N LYS A 76 -20.55 -1.53 22.00
CA LYS A 76 -21.42 -2.20 22.98
C LYS A 76 -21.48 -3.72 22.98
#